data_AF-A0A0G0QMU8-F1
#
_entry.id   AF-A0A0G0QMU8-F1
#
_cell.length_a   1.000
_cell.length_b   1.000
_cell.length_c   1.000
_cell.angle_alpha   90.00
_cell.angle_beta   90.00
_cell.angle_gamma   90.00
#
_symmetry.space_group_name_H-M   'P 1'
#
loop_
_entity.id
_entity.type
_entity.pdbx_description
1 polymer ?
#
loop_
_entity_poly.entity_id
_entity_poly.type
_entity_poly.pdbx_seq_one_letter_code
_entity_poly.pdbx_strand_id
1 'polypeptide(L)'
;MTRSLKKGLNVDERLLKKIAGKNPLQTPMVKTWKRACVISPEMLGFTFGVYNGKVHVEVLVTEDMVGHRLGEFSPTKKFMKHGGKMQKELEMKKKEAEIAQAKSATAAATDAKGGDKK
;
A
#
# COMPACT_ATOMS: atom_id res chain seq x y z
N MET A 1 11.86 -13.89 -11.35
CA MET A 1 13.27 -14.04 -11.79
C MET A 1 14.12 -12.95 -11.16
N THR A 2 14.90 -13.34 -10.16
CA THR A 2 15.88 -12.50 -9.48
C THR A 2 17.11 -12.27 -10.37
N ARG A 3 17.87 -11.20 -10.10
CA ARG A 3 19.13 -10.94 -10.81
C ARG A 3 20.19 -11.97 -10.38
N SER A 4 21.16 -12.23 -11.26
CA SER A 4 22.33 -13.06 -10.92
C SER A 4 23.10 -12.44 -9.74
N LEU A 5 23.51 -13.28 -8.78
CA LEU A 5 24.23 -12.89 -7.57
C LEU A 5 25.49 -12.07 -7.87
N LYS A 6 26.21 -12.39 -8.95
CA LYS A 6 27.45 -11.68 -9.36
C LYS A 6 27.22 -10.19 -9.66
N LYS A 7 25.99 -9.79 -10.00
CA LYS A 7 25.63 -8.40 -10.37
C LYS A 7 25.14 -7.56 -9.18
N GLY A 8 25.02 -8.15 -7.99
CA GLY A 8 24.47 -7.49 -6.81
C GLY A 8 22.98 -7.17 -6.90
N LEU A 9 22.44 -6.67 -5.79
CA LEU A 9 21.07 -6.18 -5.71
C LEU A 9 20.93 -4.90 -6.55
N ASN A 10 19.78 -4.75 -7.21
CA ASN A 10 19.49 -3.55 -8.00
C ASN A 10 18.91 -2.47 -7.09
N VAL A 11 19.76 -1.75 -6.37
CA VAL A 11 19.35 -0.62 -5.51
C VAL A 11 19.68 0.68 -6.23
N ASP A 12 18.73 1.63 -6.25
CA ASP A 12 18.95 2.93 -6.89
C ASP A 12 19.62 3.90 -5.90
N GLU A 13 20.85 4.29 -6.21
CA GLU A 13 21.63 5.23 -5.40
C GLU A 13 20.94 6.59 -5.20
N ARG A 14 20.15 7.06 -6.18
CA ARG A 14 19.41 8.33 -6.05
C ARG A 14 18.29 8.20 -5.03
N LEU A 15 17.71 7.01 -4.89
CA LEU A 15 16.68 6.75 -3.89
C LEU A 15 17.30 6.69 -2.50
N LEU A 16 18.44 6.01 -2.35
CA LEU A 16 19.21 5.98 -1.09
C LEU A 16 19.64 7.38 -0.65
N LYS A 17 20.18 8.19 -1.55
CA LYS A 17 20.56 9.59 -1.25
C LYS A 17 19.39 10.44 -0.78
N LYS A 18 18.15 10.14 -1.20
CA LYS A 18 16.95 10.89 -0.77
C LYS A 18 16.50 10.53 0.64
N ILE A 19 16.80 9.33 1.12
CA ILE A 19 16.42 8.84 2.46
C ILE A 19 17.57 8.92 3.46
N ALA A 20 18.82 8.97 2.99
CA ALA A 20 20.01 9.07 3.83
C ALA A 20 19.91 10.24 4.82
N GLY A 21 20.09 9.93 6.11
CA GLY A 21 20.06 10.91 7.20
C GLY A 21 18.68 11.46 7.55
N LYS A 22 17.60 10.94 6.97
CA LYS A 22 16.24 11.38 7.28
C LYS A 22 15.52 10.42 8.23
N ASN A 23 14.58 10.96 9.00
CA ASN A 23 13.75 10.15 9.87
C ASN A 23 12.50 9.66 9.11
N PRO A 24 12.19 8.35 9.09
CA PRO A 24 11.04 7.80 8.40
C PRO A 24 9.70 8.42 8.82
N LEU A 25 9.53 8.79 10.10
CA LEU A 25 8.27 9.34 10.63
C LEU A 25 7.99 10.78 10.18
N GLN A 26 9.04 11.56 9.92
CA GLN A 26 8.93 12.98 9.54
C GLN A 26 9.09 13.19 8.04
N THR A 27 9.57 12.18 7.32
CA THR A 27 9.86 12.30 5.90
C THR A 27 8.58 12.13 5.10
N PRO A 28 8.20 13.13 4.27
CA PRO A 28 7.04 12.97 3.40
C PRO A 28 7.29 11.87 2.36
N MET A 29 6.20 11.36 1.77
CA MET A 29 6.25 10.31 0.76
C MET A 29 7.31 10.58 -0.32
N VAL A 30 8.24 9.64 -0.49
CA VAL A 30 9.28 9.72 -1.52
C VAL A 30 8.76 9.16 -2.84
N LYS A 31 8.52 10.04 -3.82
CA LYS A 31 8.07 9.63 -5.16
C LYS A 31 9.19 8.94 -5.95
N THR A 32 8.87 7.81 -6.56
CA THR A 32 9.78 7.02 -7.38
C THR A 32 9.10 6.39 -8.60
N TRP A 33 9.82 6.42 -9.72
CA TRP A 33 9.48 5.68 -10.95
C TRP A 33 10.27 4.38 -11.07
N LYS A 34 11.20 4.13 -10.14
CA LYS A 34 12.17 3.03 -10.21
C LYS A 34 11.58 1.77 -9.62
N ARG A 35 10.57 1.23 -10.31
CA ARG A 35 9.84 0.01 -9.91
C ARG A 35 10.72 -1.25 -9.81
N ALA A 36 11.86 -1.27 -10.51
CA ALA A 36 12.81 -2.38 -10.48
C ALA A 36 13.79 -2.33 -9.29
N CYS A 37 13.76 -1.26 -8.49
CA CYS A 37 14.60 -1.12 -7.31
C CYS A 37 14.22 -2.18 -6.27
N VAL A 38 15.22 -2.88 -5.76
CA VAL A 38 15.09 -3.80 -4.64
C VAL A 38 15.05 -2.99 -3.35
N ILE A 39 14.18 -3.40 -2.43
CA ILE A 39 14.05 -2.78 -1.11
C ILE A 39 15.26 -3.17 -0.26
N SER A 40 16.01 -2.17 0.17
CA SER A 40 17.15 -2.30 1.08
C SER A 40 16.68 -2.12 2.53
N PRO A 41 17.36 -2.71 3.53
CA PRO A 41 17.04 -2.48 4.94
C PRO A 41 17.00 -1.00 5.36
N GLU A 42 17.77 -0.13 4.71
CA GLU A 42 17.77 1.32 4.96
C GLU A 42 16.44 2.01 4.61
N MET A 43 15.57 1.34 3.85
CA MET A 43 14.28 1.86 3.41
C MET A 43 13.14 1.56 4.39
N LEU A 44 13.40 0.84 5.47
CA LEU A 44 12.39 0.44 6.46
C LEU A 44 11.73 1.65 7.12
N GLY A 45 10.40 1.62 7.24
CA GLY A 45 9.60 2.68 7.83
C GLY A 45 9.37 3.90 6.92
N PHE A 46 10.01 3.99 5.76
CA PHE A 46 9.72 5.05 4.80
C PHE A 46 8.50 4.71 3.94
N THR A 47 7.72 5.74 3.61
CA THR A 47 6.63 5.63 2.63
C THR A 47 7.12 6.05 1.25
N PHE A 48 7.03 5.13 0.29
CA PHE A 48 7.36 5.40 -1.11
C PHE A 48 6.10 5.54 -1.95
N GLY A 49 6.05 6.59 -2.75
CA GLY A 49 5.07 6.71 -3.83
C GLY A 49 5.62 5.99 -5.04
N VAL A 50 5.15 4.77 -5.32
CA VAL A 50 5.60 3.96 -6.46
C VAL A 50 4.68 4.19 -7.64
N TYR A 51 5.21 4.75 -8.73
CA TYR A 51 4.43 5.02 -9.94
C TYR A 51 3.94 3.73 -10.62
N ASN A 52 2.64 3.64 -10.89
CA ASN A 52 2.03 2.46 -11.54
C ASN A 52 1.67 2.66 -13.03
N GLY A 53 2.05 3.80 -13.62
CA GLY A 53 1.66 4.18 -14.99
C GLY A 53 0.55 5.23 -15.05
N LYS A 54 -0.10 5.54 -13.92
CA LYS A 54 -1.10 6.61 -13.82
C LYS A 54 -0.87 7.49 -12.59
N VAL A 55 -0.73 6.86 -11.43
CA VAL A 55 -0.60 7.53 -10.14
C VAL A 55 0.58 6.94 -9.36
N HIS A 56 1.00 7.65 -8.32
CA HIS A 56 1.93 7.11 -7.34
C HIS A 56 1.12 6.45 -6.24
N VAL A 57 1.32 5.14 -6.08
CA VAL A 57 0.68 4.36 -5.00
C VAL A 57 1.58 4.44 -3.78
N GLU A 58 1.00 4.80 -2.64
CA GLU A 58 1.71 4.83 -1.35
C GLU A 58 1.99 3.41 -0.87
N VAL A 59 3.26 3.14 -0.62
CA VAL A 59 3.75 1.86 -0.09
C VAL A 59 4.61 2.18 1.13
N LEU A 60 4.10 1.84 2.31
CA LEU A 60 4.89 1.85 3.55
C LEU A 60 5.72 0.57 3.60
N VAL A 61 7.04 0.71 3.74
CA VAL A 61 7.96 -0.43 3.70
C VAL A 61 8.09 -1.09 5.08
N THR A 62 7.75 -2.38 5.15
CA THR A 62 7.94 -3.25 6.31
C THR A 62 9.12 -4.21 6.13
N GLU A 63 9.50 -4.91 7.19
CA GLU A 63 10.64 -5.84 7.20
C GLU A 63 10.46 -7.01 6.22
N ASP A 64 9.25 -7.55 6.13
CA ASP A 64 8.93 -8.66 5.21
C ASP A 64 9.08 -8.29 3.73
N MET A 65 9.14 -7.00 3.41
CA MET A 65 9.30 -6.51 2.04
C MET A 65 10.77 -6.43 1.60
N VAL A 66 11.73 -6.62 2.51
CA VAL A 66 13.17 -6.54 2.18
C VAL A 66 13.53 -7.64 1.17
N GLY A 67 14.30 -7.28 0.14
CA GLY A 67 14.65 -8.20 -0.95
C GLY A 67 13.63 -8.30 -2.09
N HIS A 68 12.40 -7.81 -1.88
CA HIS A 68 11.41 -7.65 -2.94
C HIS A 68 11.64 -6.37 -3.75
N ARG A 69 10.97 -6.25 -4.89
CA ARG A 69 11.00 -5.03 -5.72
C ARG A 69 9.84 -4.12 -5.39
N LEU A 70 10.09 -2.81 -5.34
CA LEU A 70 9.04 -1.80 -5.12
C LEU A 70 7.85 -1.94 -6.07
N GLY A 71 8.09 -2.37 -7.30
CA GLY A 71 7.05 -2.57 -8.31
C GLY A 71 6.06 -3.69 -8.02
N GLU A 72 6.39 -4.64 -7.15
CA GLU A 72 5.52 -5.76 -6.76
C GLU A 72 4.34 -5.28 -5.91
N PHE A 73 4.54 -4.21 -5.15
CA PHE A 73 3.54 -3.61 -4.27
C PHE A 73 2.70 -2.51 -4.96
N SER A 74 2.94 -2.26 -6.24
CA SER A 74 2.26 -1.23 -7.03
C SER A 74 1.64 -1.85 -8.30
N PRO A 75 0.38 -2.33 -8.22
CA PRO A 75 -0.28 -2.98 -9.34
C PRO A 75 -0.55 -1.99 -10.48
N THR A 76 -0.23 -2.40 -11.71
CA THR A 76 -0.32 -1.55 -12.91
C THR A 76 -1.64 -1.67 -13.66
N LYS A 77 -2.29 -2.83 -13.55
CA LYS A 77 -3.58 -3.10 -14.18
C LYS A 77 -4.59 -3.43 -13.10
N LYS A 78 -5.80 -2.86 -13.23
CA LYS A 78 -6.93 -3.28 -12.42
C LYS A 78 -7.34 -4.67 -12.89
N PHE A 79 -7.23 -5.66 -12.00
CA PHE A 79 -7.73 -7.00 -12.31
C PHE A 79 -9.25 -6.94 -12.39
N MET A 80 -9.77 -7.20 -13.59
CA MET A 80 -11.20 -7.38 -13.83
C MET A 80 -11.44 -8.89 -13.81
N LYS A 81 -12.19 -9.36 -12.81
CA LYS A 81 -12.62 -10.76 -12.77
C LYS A 81 -13.58 -11.02 -13.94
N HIS A 82 -13.41 -12.13 -14.64
CA HIS A 82 -14.43 -12.67 -15.54
C HIS A 82 -15.51 -13.35 -14.70
N GLY A 83 -16.29 -12.56 -13.96
CA GLY A 83 -17.48 -13.02 -13.27
C GLY A 83 -18.69 -12.53 -14.04
N GLY A 84 -19.56 -13.43 -14.49
CA GLY A 84 -20.85 -13.07 -15.08
C GLY A 84 -21.71 -12.23 -14.11
N LYS A 85 -22.93 -11.86 -14.53
CA LYS A 85 -23.85 -11.01 -13.75
C LYS A 85 -24.02 -11.46 -12.29
N MET A 86 -24.08 -12.77 -12.05
CA MET A 86 -24.24 -13.38 -10.73
C MET A 86 -23.09 -13.06 -9.74
N GLN A 87 -21.83 -13.09 -10.21
CA GLN A 87 -20.68 -12.76 -9.34
C GLN A 87 -20.68 -11.28 -8.97
N LYS A 88 -21.10 -10.42 -9.91
CA LYS A 88 -21.21 -8.96 -9.69
C LYS A 88 -22.31 -8.63 -8.69
N GLU A 89 -23.45 -9.33 -8.75
CA GLU A 89 -24.55 -9.19 -7.80
C GLU A 89 -24.16 -9.66 -6.39
N LEU A 90 -23.44 -10.79 -6.28
CA LEU A 90 -22.93 -11.28 -4.99
C LEU A 90 -21.90 -10.31 -4.37
N GLU A 91 -21.01 -9.73 -5.18
CA GLU A 91 -20.05 -8.72 -4.70
C GLU A 91 -20.74 -7.40 -4.31
N MET A 92 -21.82 -7.00 -5.00
CA MET A 92 -22.62 -5.82 -4.62
C MET A 92 -23.40 -6.06 -3.32
N LYS A 93 -24.09 -7.20 -3.19
CA LYS A 93 -24.77 -7.57 -1.92
C LYS A 93 -23.81 -7.64 -0.75
N LYS A 94 -22.60 -8.19 -0.94
CA LYS A 94 -21.57 -8.22 0.11
C LYS A 94 -21.12 -6.81 0.50
N LYS A 95 -20.91 -5.92 -0.47
CA LYS A 95 -20.57 -4.51 -0.20
C LYS A 95 -21.68 -3.78 0.53
N GLU A 96 -22.94 -3.98 0.15
CA GLU A 96 -24.09 -3.37 0.82
C GLU A 96 -24.24 -3.87 2.26
N ALA A 97 -24.03 -5.17 2.50
CA ALA A 97 -24.04 -5.76 3.83
C ALA A 97 -22.90 -5.23 4.72
N GLU A 98 -21.69 -5.08 4.17
CA GLU A 98 -20.53 -4.53 4.88
C GLU A 98 -20.72 -3.03 5.19
N ILE A 99 -21.31 -2.27 4.27
CA ILE A 99 -21.69 -0.86 4.49
C ILE A 99 -22.79 -0.75 5.55
N ALA A 100 -23.78 -1.65 5.55
CA ALA A 100 -24.84 -1.67 6.57
C ALA A 100 -24.28 -1.99 7.96
N GLN A 101 -23.35 -2.96 8.06
CA GLN A 101 -22.65 -3.29 9.31
C GLN A 101 -21.74 -2.15 9.79
N ALA A 102 -21.03 -1.48 8.88
CA ALA A 102 -20.22 -0.33 9.24
C ALA A 102 -21.09 0.83 9.75
N LYS A 103 -22.25 1.07 9.13
CA LYS A 103 -23.21 2.10 9.56
C LYS A 103 -23.85 1.77 10.91
N SER A 104 -24.22 0.51 11.17
CA SER A 104 -24.77 0.09 12.47
C SER A 104 -23.73 0.14 13.59
N ALA A 105 -22.46 -0.21 13.31
CA ALA A 105 -21.37 -0.07 14.27
C ALA A 105 -21.09 1.40 14.62
N THR A 106 -21.20 2.31 13.63
CA THR A 106 -21.02 3.74 13.87
C THR A 106 -22.20 4.34 14.67
N ALA A 107 -23.43 3.85 14.43
CA ALA A 107 -24.61 4.27 15.18
C ALA A 107 -24.59 3.79 16.65
N ALA A 108 -24.13 2.56 16.91
CA ALA A 108 -23.95 2.05 18.27
C ALA A 108 -22.87 2.82 19.06
N ALA A 109 -21.84 3.33 18.38
CA ALA A 109 -20.80 4.16 18.99
C ALA A 109 -21.29 5.60 19.32
N THR A 110 -22.29 6.11 18.61
CA THR A 110 -22.89 7.42 18.89
C THR A 110 -23.91 7.39 20.05
N ASP A 111 -24.67 6.31 20.20
CA ASP A 111 -25.61 6.14 21.33
C ASP A 111 -24.90 5.92 22.68
N ALA A 112 -23.72 5.29 22.70
CA ALA A 112 -22.95 5.07 23.93
C ALA A 112 -22.35 6.35 24.53
N LYS A 113 -22.23 7.46 23.76
CA LYS A 113 -21.68 8.74 24.23
C LYS A 113 -22.73 9.74 24.71
N GLY A 114 -24.02 9.45 24.54
CA GLY A 114 -25.14 10.33 24.93
C GLY A 114 -25.75 10.02 26.30
N GLY A 115 -25.31 8.95 26.97
CA GLY A 115 -25.97 8.40 28.17
C GLY A 115 -25.35 8.77 29.53
N ASP A 116 -24.66 9.90 29.66
CA ASP A 116 -24.11 10.34 30.96
C ASP A 116 -24.30 11.86 31.16
N LYS A 117 -25.56 12.27 31.28
CA LYS A 117 -25.99 13.53 31.91
C LYS A 117 -27.38 13.36 32.50
N LYS A 118 -27.45 12.90 33.74
CA LYS A 118 -28.51 13.28 34.67
C LYS A 118 -27.96 13.37 36.08
#